data_AF-A0A380JY57-F1
#
_entry.id   AF-A0A380JY57-F1
#
_cell.length_a   1.000
_cell.length_b   1.000
_cell.length_c   1.000
_cell.angle_alpha   90.00
_cell.angle_beta   90.00
_cell.angle_gamma   90.00
#
_symmetry.space_group_name_H-M   'P 1'
#
loop_
_entity.id
_entity.type
_entity.pdbx_description
1 polymer ?
#
loop_
_entity_poly.entity_id
_entity_poly.type
_entity_poly.pdbx_seq_one_letter_code
_entity_poly.pdbx_strand_id
1 'polypeptide(L)'
;MMVKTKGIKVPISTLYYWILHGKLSLGKEAMLYPRKAKQARKQASPYFKHAGKSIEQRPYSINQRLEARHYEIDTVILTRAKSYS
;
A
#
# COMPACT_ATOMS: atom_id res chain seq x y z
N MET A 1 -7.82 -14.63 -19.75
CA MET A 1 -7.51 -15.44 -20.96
C MET A 1 -6.83 -16.74 -20.53
N MET A 2 -7.18 -17.84 -21.18
CA MET A 2 -6.68 -19.19 -20.91
C MET A 2 -5.70 -19.58 -22.00
N VAL A 3 -4.55 -20.14 -21.63
CA VAL A 3 -3.57 -20.68 -22.57
C VAL A 3 -3.56 -22.20 -22.42
N LYS A 4 -3.51 -22.90 -23.55
CA LYS A 4 -3.38 -24.36 -23.59
C LYS A 4 -2.02 -24.68 -24.19
N THR A 5 -1.16 -25.32 -23.40
CA THR A 5 0.12 -25.84 -23.87
C THR A 5 0.28 -27.27 -23.38
N LYS A 6 0.67 -28.19 -24.26
CA LYS A 6 0.88 -29.62 -23.94
C LYS A 6 -0.28 -30.27 -23.16
N GLY A 7 -1.53 -29.88 -23.43
CA GLY A 7 -2.73 -30.41 -22.76
C GLY A 7 -3.07 -29.78 -21.41
N ILE A 8 -2.21 -28.90 -20.86
CA ILE A 8 -2.45 -28.22 -19.59
C ILE A 8 -3.08 -26.87 -19.85
N LYS A 9 -4.23 -26.60 -19.20
CA LYS A 9 -4.94 -25.33 -19.29
C LYS A 9 -4.53 -24.43 -18.14
N VAL A 10 -3.77 -23.37 -18.43
CA VAL A 10 -3.25 -22.45 -17.42
C VAL A 10 -3.73 -21.03 -17.76
N PRO A 11 -4.26 -20.27 -16.78
CA PRO A 11 -4.59 -18.87 -17.02
C PRO A 11 -3.30 -18.04 -17.19
N ILE A 12 -3.35 -17.02 -18.04
CA ILE A 12 -2.20 -16.13 -18.33
C ILE A 12 -1.60 -15.53 -17.06
N SER A 13 -2.43 -15.19 -16.08
CA SER A 13 -2.00 -14.65 -14.79
C SER A 13 -1.01 -15.55 -14.05
N THR A 14 -1.19 -16.87 -14.15
CA THR A 14 -0.32 -17.84 -13.47
C THR A 14 1.05 -17.92 -14.15
N LEU A 15 1.09 -17.85 -15.48
CA LEU A 15 2.37 -17.78 -16.22
C LEU A 15 3.15 -16.50 -15.83
N TYR A 16 2.45 -15.37 -15.78
CA TYR A 16 3.03 -14.09 -15.36
C TYR A 16 3.56 -14.13 -13.93
N TYR A 17 2.84 -14.79 -13.03
CA TYR A 17 3.26 -15.00 -11.65
C TYR A 17 4.56 -15.82 -11.59
N TRP A 18 4.66 -16.93 -12.32
CA TRP A 18 5.86 -17.77 -12.32
C TRP A 18 7.10 -17.07 -12.89
N ILE A 19 6.94 -16.30 -13.97
CA ILE A 19 8.03 -15.49 -14.53
C ILE A 19 8.51 -14.45 -13.52
N LEU A 20 7.59 -13.72 -12.87
CA LEU A 20 7.93 -12.68 -11.91
C LEU A 20 8.68 -13.23 -10.68
N HIS A 21 8.39 -14.47 -10.29
CA HIS A 21 9.01 -15.16 -9.15
C HIS A 21 10.20 -16.05 -9.54
N GLY A 22 10.66 -16.00 -10.80
CA GLY A 22 11.84 -16.76 -11.25
C GLY A 22 11.66 -18.27 -11.26
N LYS A 23 10.41 -18.77 -11.28
CA LYS A 23 10.13 -20.22 -11.38
C LYS A 23 10.35 -20.78 -12.78
N LEU A 24 10.45 -19.90 -13.75
CA LEU A 24 10.75 -20.21 -15.15
C LEU A 24 12.07 -19.53 -15.49
N SER A 25 12.91 -20.19 -16.30
CA SER A 25 14.16 -19.65 -16.86
C SER A 25 13.91 -18.56 -17.91
N LEU A 26 12.82 -17.82 -17.78
CA LEU A 26 12.32 -16.78 -18.67
C LEU A 26 12.35 -15.45 -17.92
N GLY A 27 12.93 -14.42 -18.56
CA GLY A 27 12.96 -13.06 -18.02
C GLY A 27 11.70 -12.25 -18.34
N LYS A 28 11.63 -11.02 -17.80
CA LYS A 28 10.54 -10.06 -18.11
C LYS A 28 10.46 -9.71 -19.61
N GLU A 29 11.58 -9.80 -20.32
CA GLU A 29 11.69 -9.60 -21.77
C GLU A 29 10.72 -10.50 -22.57
N ALA A 30 10.41 -11.70 -22.06
CA ALA A 30 9.51 -12.64 -22.71
C ALA A 30 8.02 -12.33 -22.47
N MET A 31 7.69 -11.32 -21.66
CA MET A 31 6.30 -10.97 -21.33
C MET A 31 5.74 -9.98 -22.35
N LEU A 32 4.59 -10.31 -22.95
CA LEU A 32 3.87 -9.39 -23.85
C LEU A 32 3.43 -8.09 -23.15
N TYR A 33 3.14 -8.16 -21.84
CA TYR A 33 2.74 -7.02 -21.01
C TYR A 33 3.59 -6.96 -19.73
N PRO A 34 4.84 -6.50 -19.79
CA PRO A 34 5.69 -6.43 -18.61
C PRO A 34 5.06 -5.49 -17.57
N ARG A 35 4.84 -6.02 -16.36
CA ARG A 35 4.30 -5.21 -15.27
C ARG A 35 5.37 -4.20 -14.84
N LYS A 36 5.05 -2.91 -14.93
CA LYS A 36 5.90 -1.85 -14.35
C LYS A 36 6.16 -2.18 -12.89
N ALA A 37 7.42 -2.11 -12.48
CA ALA A 37 7.77 -2.26 -11.07
C ALA A 37 6.96 -1.23 -10.28
N LYS A 38 6.38 -1.66 -9.15
CA LYS A 38 5.79 -0.69 -8.22
C LYS A 38 6.93 0.22 -7.78
N GLN A 39 6.77 1.53 -7.98
CA GLN A 39 7.68 2.49 -7.37
C GLN A 39 7.68 2.25 -5.86
N ALA A 40 8.87 2.27 -5.26
CA ALA A 40 8.97 2.29 -3.82
C ALA A 40 8.09 3.44 -3.30
N ARG A 41 7.32 3.17 -2.24
CA ARG A 41 6.50 4.22 -1.63
C ARG A 41 7.44 5.35 -1.23
N LYS A 42 7.16 6.55 -1.73
CA LYS A 42 7.90 7.75 -1.32
C LYS A 42 7.64 7.94 0.18
N GLN A 43 8.72 8.04 0.95
CA GLN A 43 8.61 8.47 2.35
C GLN A 43 8.05 9.88 2.38
N ALA A 44 7.33 10.21 3.45
CA ALA A 44 6.87 11.58 3.65
C ALA A 44 8.08 12.53 3.66
N SER A 45 7.94 13.68 3.01
CA SER A 45 9.00 14.69 3.00
C SER A 45 9.29 15.15 4.44
N PRO A 46 10.56 15.36 4.82
CA PRO A 46 10.92 15.99 6.09
C PRO A 46 10.27 17.38 6.29
N TYR A 47 9.89 18.03 5.18
CA TYR A 47 9.22 19.33 5.18
C TYR A 47 7.68 19.24 5.23
N PHE A 48 7.12 18.06 5.43
CA PHE A 48 5.67 17.90 5.58
C PHE A 48 5.21 18.56 6.88
N LYS A 49 4.53 19.71 6.75
CA LYS A 49 3.91 20.39 7.89
C LYS A 49 2.55 19.75 8.16
N HIS A 50 2.43 19.06 9.28
CA HIS A 50 1.13 18.59 9.76
C HIS A 50 0.25 19.81 10.08
N ALA A 51 -1.03 19.76 9.71
CA ALA A 51 -1.94 20.90 9.87
C ALA A 51 -2.39 21.12 11.34
N GLY A 52 -1.86 20.36 12.30
CA GLY A 52 -2.20 20.44 13.72
C GLY A 52 -1.14 19.82 14.63
N LYS A 53 -1.32 20.00 15.95
CA LYS A 53 -0.48 19.36 16.99
C LYS A 53 -0.75 17.86 17.04
N SER A 54 0.20 17.09 17.57
CA SER A 54 -0.01 15.65 17.81
C SER A 54 -1.09 15.43 18.87
N ILE A 55 -1.72 14.25 18.84
CA ILE A 55 -2.76 13.88 19.82
C ILE A 55 -2.25 13.92 21.27
N GLU A 56 -0.96 13.63 21.48
CA GLU A 56 -0.32 13.67 22.80
C GLU A 56 -0.12 15.09 23.34
N GLN A 57 -0.01 16.08 22.45
CA GLN A 57 0.14 17.49 22.83
C GLN A 57 -1.20 18.21 23.00
N ARG A 58 -2.33 17.50 22.86
CA ARG A 58 -3.67 18.05 22.97
C ARG A 58 -4.06 18.25 24.46
N PRO A 59 -4.66 19.39 24.82
CA PRO A 59 -5.19 19.59 26.18
C PRO A 59 -6.35 18.62 26.48
N TYR A 60 -6.38 18.12 27.72
CA TYR A 60 -7.33 17.10 28.17
C TYR A 60 -8.80 17.51 28.02
N SER A 61 -9.10 18.80 28.14
CA SER A 61 -10.45 19.36 27.95
C SER A 61 -11.04 19.07 26.56
N ILE A 62 -10.20 19.04 25.51
CA ILE A 62 -10.64 18.73 24.14
C ILE A 62 -11.00 17.26 24.00
N ASN A 63 -10.29 16.35 24.69
CA ASN A 63 -10.61 14.91 24.66
C ASN A 63 -11.99 14.60 25.25
N GLN A 64 -12.53 15.47 26.12
CA GLN A 64 -13.86 15.31 26.71
C GLN A 64 -15.00 15.65 25.75
N ARG A 65 -14.72 16.31 24.61
CA ARG A 65 -15.69 16.63 23.54
C ARG A 65 -16.98 17.35 23.98
N LEU A 66 -16.91 18.08 25.09
CA LEU A 66 -18.08 18.73 25.71
C LEU A 66 -18.63 19.95 24.93
N GLU A 67 -17.77 20.67 24.21
CA GLU A 67 -18.16 21.86 23.43
C GLU A 67 -18.07 21.61 21.92
N ALA A 68 -18.88 22.32 21.13
CA ALA A 68 -18.89 22.21 19.67
C ALA A 68 -17.53 22.54 19.00
N ARG A 69 -16.61 23.19 19.72
CA ARG A 69 -15.24 23.49 19.26
C ARG A 69 -14.21 22.39 19.56
N HIS A 70 -14.59 21.33 20.26
CA HIS A 70 -13.70 20.22 20.61
C HIS A 70 -13.59 19.16 19.49
N TYR A 71 -14.16 19.42 18.32
CA TYR A 71 -14.07 18.55 17.14
C TYR A 71 -13.06 19.14 16.15
N GLU A 72 -11.78 18.76 16.32
CA GLU A 72 -10.74 19.03 15.33
C GLU A 72 -10.47 17.77 14.51
N ILE A 73 -10.18 17.92 13.21
CA ILE A 73 -9.80 16.80 12.34
C ILE A 73 -8.32 16.50 12.57
N ASP A 74 -8.03 15.32 13.13
CA ASP A 74 -6.66 14.84 13.28
C ASP A 74 -6.08 14.53 11.89
N THR A 75 -5.12 15.35 11.46
CA THR A 75 -4.38 15.12 10.19
C THR A 75 -3.18 14.20 10.37
N VAL A 76 -2.98 13.67 11.59
CA VAL A 76 -1.98 12.63 11.87
C VAL A 76 -2.45 11.34 11.21
N ILE A 77 -1.94 11.07 10.02
CA ILE A 77 -2.14 9.79 9.34
C ILE A 77 -1.42 8.73 10.16
N LEU A 78 -2.15 7.99 10.99
CA LEU A 78 -1.63 6.78 11.62
C LEU A 78 -1.16 5.85 10.48
N THR A 79 0.13 5.54 10.44
CA THR A 79 0.60 4.43 9.64
C THR A 79 -0.10 3.19 10.18
N ARG A 80 -0.93 2.55 9.34
CA ARG A 80 -1.63 1.32 9.70
C ARG A 80 -0.61 0.26 10.11
N ALA A 81 -0.27 0.19 11.39
CA ALA A 81 0.40 -0.96 11.98
C ALA A 81 -0.61 -2.10 11.92
N LYS A 82 -0.18 -3.24 11.36
CA LYS A 82 -0.99 -4.46 11.43
C LYS A 82 -1.03 -4.89 12.88
N SER A 83 -2.19 -4.82 13.51
CA SER A 83 -2.45 -5.55 14.75
C SER A 83 -2.33 -7.04 14.42
N TYR A 84 -1.27 -7.69 14.89
CA TYR A 84 -1.25 -9.15 15.01
C TYR A 84 -1.87 -9.47 16.37
N SER A 85 -3.05 -10.09 16.34
CA SER A 85 -3.70 -10.67 17.51
C SER A 85 -3.04 -11.99 17.88
#